data_AF-A0A0C3NWH8-F1
#
_entry.id   AF-A0A0C3NWH8-F1
#
_cell.length_a   1.000
_cell.length_b   1.000
_cell.length_c   1.000
_cell.angle_alpha   90.00
_cell.angle_beta   90.00
_cell.angle_gamma   90.00
#
_symmetry.space_group_name_H-M   'P 1'
#
loop_
_entity.id
_entity.type
_entity.pdbx_description
1 polymer ?
#
loop_
_entity_poly.entity_id
_entity_poly.type
_entity_poly.pdbx_seq_one_letter_code
_entity_poly.pdbx_strand_id
1 'polypeptide(L)' 'IEYLLPYSPDLNPIEEAFSKIKNWLHRYNEYYHATTDDGVIFDMLEVLDVITEDDAHGYFIHASYF' A
#
# COMPACT_ATOMS: atom_id res chain seq x y z
N ILE A 1 -3.50 20.91 -5.99
CA ILE A 1 -3.48 20.39 -4.60
C ILE A 1 -4.93 20.31 -4.18
N GLU A 2 -5.42 19.11 -3.92
CA GLU A 2 -6.77 18.89 -3.42
C GLU A 2 -6.79 19.03 -1.90
N TYR A 3 -7.83 19.65 -1.35
CA TYR A 3 -7.94 19.89 0.08
C TYR A 3 -8.74 18.76 0.73
N LEU A 4 -8.05 17.92 1.51
CA LEU A 4 -8.67 16.92 2.37
C LEU A 4 -9.04 17.53 3.72
N LEU A 5 -10.27 17.28 4.18
CA LEU A 5 -10.67 17.60 5.54
C LEU A 5 -9.78 16.82 6.54
N PRO A 6 -9.42 17.42 7.69
CA PRO A 6 -8.69 16.70 8.74
C PRO A 6 -9.36 15.39 9.11
N TYR A 7 -8.58 14.34 9.35
CA TYR A 7 -9.07 13.01 9.76
C TYR A 7 -10.09 12.37 8.82
N SER A 8 -9.94 12.58 7.51
CA SER A 8 -10.70 11.86 6.48
C SER A 8 -9.83 10.81 5.76
N PRO A 9 -9.27 9.82 6.47
CA PRO A 9 -8.41 8.80 5.85
C PRO A 9 -9.15 8.01 4.78
N ASP A 10 -10.46 7.81 4.95
CA ASP A 10 -11.31 7.11 3.97
C ASP A 10 -11.37 7.83 2.60
N LEU A 11 -11.03 9.12 2.57
CA LEU A 11 -10.97 9.94 1.35
C LEU A 11 -9.55 10.03 0.78
N ASN A 12 -8.60 9.24 1.27
CA ASN A 12 -7.23 9.20 0.76
C ASN A 12 -6.92 7.81 0.17
N PRO A 13 -6.76 7.68 -1.16
CA PRO A 13 -6.56 6.38 -1.82
C PRO A 13 -5.30 5.65 -1.35
N ILE A 14 -4.33 6.36 -0.75
CA ILE A 14 -3.11 5.74 -0.22
C ILE A 14 -3.37 4.80 0.96
N GLU A 15 -4.47 4.99 1.70
CA GLU A 15 -4.79 4.18 2.88
C GLU A 15 -5.12 2.72 2.50
N GLU A 16 -5.82 2.52 1.38
CA GLU A 16 -6.13 1.19 0.85
C GLU A 16 -4.87 0.49 0.31
N ALA A 17 -4.03 1.24 -0.41
CA ALA A 17 -2.74 0.73 -0.89
C ALA A 17 -1.86 0.27 0.28
N PHE A 18 -1.70 1.08 1.34
CA PHE A 18 -0.96 0.69 2.53
C PHE A 18 -1.60 -0.49 3.26
N SER A 19 -2.93 -0.58 3.28
CA SER A 19 -3.63 -1.71 3.89
C SER A 19 -3.38 -3.02 3.15
N LYS A 20 -3.34 -3.01 1.82
CA LYS A 20 -2.98 -4.18 1.01
C LYS A 20 -1.52 -4.59 1.22
N ILE A 21 -0.59 -3.64 1.23
CA ILE A 21 0.84 -3.87 1.51
C ILE A 21 1.03 -4.50 2.90
N LYS A 22 0.42 -3.92 3.95
CA LYS A 22 0.50 -4.47 5.31
C LYS A 22 -0.03 -5.89 5.39
N ASN A 23 -1.15 -6.18 4.73
CA ASN A 23 -1.73 -7.52 4.72
C ASN A 23 -0.81 -8.53 4.01
N TRP A 24 -0.15 -8.11 2.93
CA TRP A 24 0.85 -8.95 2.24
C TRP A 24 2.05 -9.25 3.14
N LEU A 25 2.64 -8.22 3.76
CA LEU A 25 3.76 -8.38 4.68
C LEU A 25 3.41 -9.31 5.85
N HIS A 26 2.22 -9.16 6.44
CA HIS A 26 1.76 -10.06 7.50
C HIS A 26 1.60 -11.51 7.03
N ARG A 27 1.14 -11.74 5.79
CA ARG A 27 0.98 -13.08 5.23
C ARG A 27 2.32 -13.79 5.03
N TYR A 28 3.36 -13.05 4.65
CA TYR A 28 4.70 -13.58 4.35
C TYR A 28 5.73 -13.15 5.39
N ASN A 29 5.28 -12.91 6.62
CA ASN A 29 6.09 -12.32 7.68
C ASN A 29 7.38 -13.11 7.96
N GLU A 30 7.32 -14.44 7.92
CA GLU A 30 8.51 -15.29 8.12
C GLU A 30 9.58 -15.09 7.03
N TYR A 31 9.17 -14.88 5.78
CA TYR A 31 10.09 -14.62 4.66
C TYR A 31 10.77 -13.26 4.83
N TYR A 32 9.99 -12.20 5.01
CA TYR A 32 10.52 -10.84 5.12
C TYR A 32 11.31 -10.59 6.42
N HIS A 33 11.03 -11.34 7.49
CA HIS A 33 11.84 -11.30 8.72
C HIS A 33 13.19 -12.02 8.59
N ALA A 34 13.38 -12.89 7.60
CA ALA A 34 14.64 -13.58 7.38
C ALA A 34 15.69 -12.70 6.67
N THR A 35 15.27 -11.57 6.10
CA THR A 35 16.12 -10.64 5.37
C THR A 35 17.10 -9.92 6.30
N THR A 36 18.36 -9.84 5.87
CA THR A 36 19.44 -9.17 6.61
C THR A 36 19.98 -7.98 5.84
N ASP A 37 20.69 -7.10 6.55
CA ASP A 37 21.40 -5.95 5.98
C ASP A 37 20.48 -5.07 5.12
N ASP A 38 20.97 -4.63 3.96
CA ASP A 38 20.23 -3.76 3.03
C ASP A 38 19.20 -4.51 2.18
N GLY A 39 19.01 -5.82 2.41
CA GLY A 39 18.05 -6.66 1.68
C GLY A 39 16.61 -6.14 1.78
N VAL A 40 16.27 -5.50 2.90
CA VAL A 40 14.93 -4.94 3.15
C VAL A 40 14.52 -3.91 2.11
N ILE A 41 15.47 -3.22 1.47
CA ILE A 41 15.17 -2.27 0.39
C ILE A 41 14.62 -3.02 -0.83
N PHE A 42 15.20 -4.17 -1.18
CA PHE A 42 14.73 -4.99 -2.30
C PHE A 42 13.38 -5.63 -2.00
N ASP A 43 13.18 -6.10 -0.77
CA ASP A 43 11.88 -6.62 -0.31
C ASP A 43 10.78 -5.56 -0.42
N MET A 44 11.08 -4.31 -0.02
CA MET A 44 10.12 -3.22 -0.15
C MET A 44 9.80 -2.92 -1.62
N LEU A 45 10.78 -2.97 -2.52
CA LEU A 45 10.54 -2.80 -3.96
C LEU A 45 9.63 -3.91 -4.50
N GLU A 46 9.88 -5.17 -4.13
CA GLU A 46 9.03 -6.30 -4.51
C GLU A 46 7.59 -6.15 -3.97
N VAL A 47 7.44 -5.73 -2.72
CA VAL A 47 6.13 -5.59 -2.08
C VAL A 47 5.29 -4.49 -2.74
N LEU A 48 5.92 -3.46 -3.32
CA LEU A 48 5.18 -2.44 -4.08
C LEU A 48 4.52 -3.02 -5.34
N ASP A 49 5.08 -4.07 -5.95
CA ASP A 49 4.52 -4.72 -7.13
C ASP A 49 3.22 -5.51 -6.84
N VAL A 50 2.84 -5.68 -5.57
CA VAL A 50 1.56 -6.27 -5.16
C VAL A 50 0.36 -5.37 -5.52
N ILE A 51 0.60 -4.08 -5.71
CA ILE A 51 -0.42 -3.12 -6.14
C ILE A 51 -0.50 -3.16 -7.67
N THR A 52 -1.63 -3.60 -8.20
CA THR A 52 -1.89 -3.61 -9.65
C THR A 52 -2.51 -2.31 -10.12
N GLU A 53 -2.55 -2.10 -11.43
CA GLU A 53 -3.25 -0.97 -12.03
C GLU A 53 -4.74 -0.96 -11.64
N ASP A 54 -5.43 -2.10 -11.73
CA ASP A 54 -6.84 -2.25 -11.33
C ASP A 54 -7.06 -1.89 -9.85
N ASP A 55 -6.14 -2.27 -8.96
CA ASP A 55 -6.21 -1.87 -7.56
C ASP A 55 -6.14 -0.35 -7.41
N ALA A 56 -5.16 0.28 -8.07
CA ALA A 56 -4.97 1.72 -8.00
C ALA A 56 -6.21 2.46 -8.52
N HIS A 57 -6.76 2.04 -9.66
CA HIS A 57 -8.01 2.56 -10.19
C HIS A 57 -9.17 2.40 -9.19
N GLY A 58 -9.30 1.24 -8.56
CA GLY A 58 -10.28 0.99 -7.50
C GLY A 58 -10.15 1.93 -6.31
N TYR A 59 -8.92 2.19 -5.85
CA TYR A 59 -8.67 3.05 -4.69
C TYR A 59 -9.09 4.50 -4.93
N PHE A 60 -8.79 5.04 -6.12
CA PHE A 60 -9.22 6.39 -6.47
C PHE A 60 -10.75 6.50 -6.61
N ILE A 61 -11.42 5.48 -7.16
CA ILE A 61 -12.89 5.44 -7.25
C ILE A 61 -13.49 5.40 -5.84
N HIS A 62 -12.98 4.53 -4.97
CA HIS A 62 -13.46 4.41 -3.58
C HIS A 62 -13.29 5.73 -2.81
N ALA A 63 -12.15 6.40 -3.01
CA ALA A 63 -11.87 7.68 -2.39
C ALA A 63 -12.59 8.88 -3.07
N SER A 64 -13.51 8.64 -4.03
CA SER A 64 -14.34 9.63 -4.71
C SER A 64 -13.59 10.64 -5.61
N TYR A 65 -12.46 10.24 -6.20
CA TYR A 65 -11.68 11.07 -7.12
C TYR A 65 -12.11 10.94 -8.60
N PHE A 66 -13.07 10.04 -8.90
CA PHE A 66 -13.58 9.76 -10.25
C PHE A 66 -15.10 9.72 -10.30
#